data_AF-A0A960B0M7-F1
#
_entry.id   AF-A0A960B0M7-F1
#
_cell.length_a   1.000
_cell.length_b   1.000
_cell.length_c   1.000
_cell.angle_alpha   90.00
_cell.angle_beta   90.00
_cell.angle_gamma   90.00
#
_symmetry.space_group_name_H-M   'P 1'
#
loop_
_entity.id
_entity.type
_entity.pdbx_description
1 polymer ?
#
loop_
_entity_poly.entity_id
_entity_poly.type
_entity_poly.pdbx_seq_one_letter_code
_entity_poly.pdbx_strand_id
1 'polypeptide(L)'
;FEPAAAAAVVPDAHDVPAAMRVLVRDALVQVSRRPDGLRMRLLRTVRDLALEGLAAEGELAATRARHRRWYADRWRGAPRSDALLLDIRENYADFVEALRTSLEDADADAVADLSIGLARFWAFTEMVASGLRWLDQVLASDLLTDIERARVLVMRGVLSLQVDADASERDLQAALPVLENAADHTWLLTVHANLALLGLNRGQLDSAMRSGQRAVRLAQEAGDPREADTTSGLALIQSIHAPDEAPTSIRRAWLLAIESRSAATLGTVANNLFLAEAQLGDWAAAEALVEAAEERIAPHETPLFLILVQGWRELHRSRPEAALRRFAKIARAGQDSPADAKSAEVYAGAGCALAALGHPLARPLLEGAAALIDRLDTSVMPWQRQLLDDARASTAARGAPEPLAETTSVLGARLARIVIDADRQLTGQV
;
A
#
# COMPACT_ATOMS: atom_id res chain seq x y z
N PHE A 1 -22.50 5.01 7.43
CA PHE A 1 -23.24 3.83 6.96
C PHE A 1 -24.17 4.21 5.81
N GLU A 2 -24.41 3.26 4.91
CA GLU A 2 -25.24 3.36 3.70
C GLU A 2 -26.67 2.82 3.96
N PRO A 3 -27.75 3.37 3.35
CA PRO A 3 -29.11 2.86 3.53
C PRO A 3 -29.28 1.37 3.17
N ALA A 4 -28.53 0.86 2.19
CA ALA A 4 -28.55 -0.54 1.80
C ALA A 4 -28.03 -1.46 2.93
N ALA A 5 -26.97 -1.03 3.63
CA ALA A 5 -26.46 -1.76 4.79
C ALA A 5 -27.49 -1.80 5.93
N ALA A 6 -28.20 -0.69 6.19
CA ALA A 6 -29.27 -0.66 7.18
C ALA A 6 -30.40 -1.65 6.84
N ALA A 7 -30.82 -1.70 5.56
CA ALA A 7 -31.86 -2.62 5.11
C ALA A 7 -31.45 -4.10 5.23
N ALA A 8 -30.17 -4.42 5.03
CA ALA A 8 -29.65 -5.78 5.19
C ALA A 8 -29.57 -6.25 6.66
N VAL A 9 -29.49 -5.30 7.60
CA VAL A 9 -29.27 -5.58 9.03
C VAL A 9 -30.56 -5.58 9.85
N VAL A 10 -31.64 -4.95 9.38
CA VAL A 10 -32.94 -4.92 10.09
C VAL A 10 -33.88 -5.99 9.52
N PRO A 11 -34.31 -7.00 10.30
CA PRO A 11 -35.24 -8.03 9.85
C PRO A 11 -36.66 -7.45 9.74
N ASP A 12 -37.44 -7.90 8.74
CA ASP A 12 -38.87 -7.61 8.55
C ASP A 12 -39.32 -6.13 8.69
N ALA A 13 -38.47 -5.19 8.31
CA ALA A 13 -38.76 -3.78 8.52
C ALA A 13 -39.74 -3.18 7.49
N HIS A 14 -40.81 -2.59 8.04
CA HIS A 14 -41.44 -1.35 7.56
C HIS A 14 -40.40 -0.40 6.92
N ASP A 15 -40.78 0.27 5.83
CA ASP A 15 -40.04 1.28 5.05
C ASP A 15 -38.80 1.88 5.76
N VAL A 16 -37.63 1.20 5.66
CA VAL A 16 -36.33 1.67 6.21
C VAL A 16 -36.02 3.10 5.74
N PRO A 17 -36.25 3.48 4.47
CA PRO A 17 -36.19 4.87 4.05
C PRO A 17 -37.10 5.83 4.85
N ALA A 18 -38.31 5.44 5.24
CA ALA A 18 -39.16 6.26 6.12
C ALA A 18 -38.57 6.40 7.53
N ALA A 19 -38.11 5.30 8.15
CA ALA A 19 -37.47 5.36 9.47
C ALA A 19 -36.21 6.25 9.45
N MET A 20 -35.40 6.15 8.39
CA MET A 20 -34.23 7.01 8.21
C MET A 20 -34.59 8.49 8.08
N ARG A 21 -35.66 8.83 7.33
CA ARG A 21 -36.14 10.21 7.25
C ARG A 21 -36.53 10.77 8.61
N VAL A 22 -37.16 9.97 9.47
CA VAL A 22 -37.50 10.36 10.85
C VAL A 22 -36.26 10.61 11.68
N LEU A 23 -35.29 9.70 11.68
CA LEU A 23 -34.05 9.84 12.45
C LEU A 23 -33.18 11.02 12.00
N VAL A 24 -33.20 11.35 10.71
CA VAL A 24 -32.55 12.55 10.18
C VAL A 24 -33.28 13.82 10.62
N ARG A 25 -34.62 13.83 10.53
CA ARG A 25 -35.46 14.96 10.98
C ARG A 25 -35.24 15.26 12.46
N ASP A 26 -35.11 14.22 13.28
CA ASP A 26 -34.96 14.33 14.73
C ASP A 26 -33.48 14.54 15.14
N ALA A 27 -32.59 14.79 14.18
CA ALA A 27 -31.16 15.05 14.35
C ALA A 27 -30.37 13.93 15.06
N LEU A 28 -30.91 12.71 15.07
CA LEU A 28 -30.24 11.52 15.60
C LEU A 28 -29.21 10.97 14.61
N VAL A 29 -29.51 11.08 13.31
CA VAL A 29 -28.59 10.77 12.20
C VAL A 29 -28.15 12.06 11.50
N GLN A 30 -26.84 12.27 11.44
CA GLN A 30 -26.26 13.38 10.68
C GLN A 30 -26.11 13.00 9.22
N VAL A 31 -26.54 13.89 8.32
CA VAL A 31 -26.37 13.75 6.88
C VAL A 31 -25.35 14.75 6.38
N SER A 32 -24.32 14.27 5.68
CA SER A 32 -23.34 15.08 4.97
C SER A 32 -23.48 14.80 3.47
N ARG A 33 -23.76 15.84 2.69
CA ARG A 33 -23.73 15.78 1.22
C ARG A 33 -22.29 15.92 0.75
N ARG A 34 -21.88 15.02 -0.13
CA ARG A 34 -20.59 15.03 -0.80
C ARG A 34 -20.77 14.82 -2.31
N PRO A 35 -19.76 15.11 -3.13
CA PRO A 35 -19.84 14.90 -4.58
C PRO A 35 -20.11 13.43 -4.98
N ASP A 36 -19.68 12.49 -4.13
CA ASP A 36 -19.81 11.04 -4.29
C ASP A 36 -21.12 10.47 -3.72
N GLY A 37 -21.87 11.21 -2.89
CA GLY A 37 -23.16 10.76 -2.38
C GLY A 37 -23.60 11.38 -1.04
N LEU A 38 -24.59 10.72 -0.42
CA LEU A 38 -25.08 11.07 0.91
C LEU A 38 -24.39 10.22 1.97
N ARG A 39 -23.64 10.85 2.88
CA ARG A 39 -23.12 10.17 4.06
C ARG A 39 -24.04 10.34 5.24
N MET A 40 -24.34 9.22 5.89
CA MET A 40 -25.09 9.19 7.14
C MET A 40 -24.20 8.71 8.27
N ARG A 41 -24.27 9.40 9.42
CA ARG A 41 -23.52 9.07 10.62
C ARG A 41 -24.41 9.21 11.85
N LEU A 42 -24.49 8.17 12.65
CA LEU A 42 -25.12 8.21 13.97
C LEU A 42 -24.19 8.92 14.96
N LEU A 43 -24.73 9.75 15.83
CA LEU A 43 -23.97 10.31 16.95
C LEU A 43 -23.50 9.17 17.87
N ARG A 44 -22.27 9.27 18.42
CA ARG A 44 -21.68 8.20 19.24
C ARG A 44 -22.59 7.81 20.40
N THR A 45 -23.11 8.79 21.14
CA THR A 45 -24.03 8.57 22.26
C THR A 45 -25.32 7.87 21.84
N VAL A 46 -25.88 8.25 20.69
CA VAL A 46 -27.09 7.62 20.15
C VAL A 46 -26.81 6.18 19.72
N ARG A 47 -25.63 5.94 19.13
CA ARG A 47 -25.18 4.58 18.77
C ARG A 47 -25.03 3.71 20.00
N ASP A 48 -24.37 4.21 21.04
CA ASP A 48 -24.11 3.45 22.25
C ASP A 48 -25.43 3.10 22.96
N LEU A 49 -26.38 4.05 23.05
CA LEU A 49 -27.73 3.79 23.55
C LEU A 49 -28.51 2.79 22.69
N ALA A 50 -28.39 2.86 21.36
CA ALA A 50 -29.05 1.91 20.47
C ALA A 50 -28.47 0.49 20.63
N LEU A 51 -27.17 0.35 20.85
CA LEU A 51 -26.53 -0.94 21.14
C LEU A 51 -26.97 -1.50 22.50
N GLU A 52 -27.11 -0.65 23.52
CA GLU A 52 -27.68 -1.04 24.82
C GLU A 52 -29.14 -1.49 24.69
N GLY A 53 -29.95 -0.79 23.89
CA GLY A 53 -31.32 -1.18 23.58
C GLY A 53 -31.41 -2.55 22.90
N LEU A 54 -30.61 -2.76 21.84
CA LEU A 54 -30.52 -4.07 21.16
C LEU A 54 -30.07 -5.17 22.11
N ALA A 55 -29.20 -4.87 23.08
CA ALA A 55 -28.77 -5.84 24.08
C ALA A 55 -29.89 -6.17 25.06
N ALA A 56 -30.63 -5.17 25.53
CA ALA A 56 -31.77 -5.34 26.45
C ALA A 56 -32.91 -6.15 25.81
N GLU A 57 -33.12 -6.00 24.50
CA GLU A 57 -34.11 -6.77 23.73
C GLU A 57 -33.59 -8.14 23.25
N GLY A 58 -32.31 -8.45 23.48
CA GLY A 58 -31.69 -9.71 23.05
C GLY A 58 -31.41 -9.81 21.54
N GLU A 59 -31.53 -8.71 20.80
CA GLU A 59 -31.35 -8.67 19.34
C GLU A 59 -29.93 -8.34 18.90
N LEU A 60 -29.05 -7.93 19.82
CA LEU A 60 -27.70 -7.45 19.50
C LEU A 60 -26.87 -8.50 18.74
N ALA A 61 -26.86 -9.76 19.20
CA ALA A 61 -26.07 -10.82 18.58
C ALA A 61 -26.53 -11.11 17.14
N ALA A 62 -27.85 -11.24 16.93
CA ALA A 62 -28.41 -11.48 15.60
C ALA A 62 -28.17 -10.29 14.64
N THR A 63 -28.23 -9.06 15.17
CA THR A 63 -27.96 -7.84 14.41
C THR A 63 -26.49 -7.75 13.98
N ARG A 64 -25.55 -8.05 14.89
CA ARG A 64 -24.13 -8.11 14.58
C ARG A 64 -23.82 -9.19 13.55
N ALA A 65 -24.42 -10.37 13.66
CA ALA A 65 -24.24 -11.44 12.68
C ALA A 65 -24.67 -11.02 11.25
N ARG A 66 -25.82 -10.36 11.11
CA ARG A 66 -26.26 -9.81 9.81
C ARG A 66 -25.31 -8.72 9.29
N HIS A 67 -24.84 -7.84 10.17
CA HIS A 67 -23.87 -6.81 9.82
C HIS A 67 -22.55 -7.41 9.30
N ARG A 68 -21.99 -8.40 10.01
CA ARG A 68 -20.77 -9.09 9.59
C ARG A 68 -20.92 -9.74 8.23
N ARG A 69 -22.00 -10.50 8.04
CA ARG A 69 -22.28 -11.19 6.78
C ARG A 69 -22.43 -10.21 5.62
N TRP A 70 -23.14 -9.09 5.83
CA TRP A 70 -23.28 -8.06 4.81
C TRP A 70 -21.93 -7.52 4.33
N TYR A 71 -21.03 -7.17 5.25
CA TYR A 71 -19.71 -6.66 4.89
C TYR A 71 -18.76 -7.74 4.34
N ALA A 72 -18.84 -8.98 4.83
CA ALA A 72 -18.06 -10.10 4.32
C ALA A 72 -18.44 -10.45 2.86
N ASP A 73 -19.74 -10.53 2.56
CA ASP A 73 -20.24 -10.91 1.24
C ASP A 73 -19.98 -9.85 0.16
N ARG A 74 -19.75 -8.58 0.55
CA ARG A 74 -19.60 -7.45 -0.38
C ARG A 74 -18.42 -7.57 -1.34
N TRP A 75 -17.31 -8.13 -0.89
CA TRP A 75 -16.07 -8.29 -1.67
C TRP A 75 -15.47 -9.70 -1.59
N ARG A 76 -16.27 -10.69 -1.18
CA ARG A 76 -15.89 -12.11 -1.12
C ARG A 76 -15.30 -12.54 -2.46
N GLY A 77 -14.05 -13.02 -2.43
CA GLY A 77 -13.32 -13.48 -3.62
C GLY A 77 -12.97 -12.41 -4.68
N ALA A 78 -13.40 -11.15 -4.52
CA ALA A 78 -13.16 -10.11 -5.52
C ALA A 78 -11.69 -9.66 -5.54
N PRO A 79 -11.06 -9.43 -6.71
CA PRO A 79 -9.72 -8.84 -6.77
C PRO A 79 -9.73 -7.38 -6.32
N ARG A 80 -8.53 -6.79 -6.14
CA ARG A 80 -8.38 -5.35 -5.92
C ARG A 80 -8.99 -4.59 -7.11
N SER A 81 -9.84 -3.61 -6.82
CA SER A 81 -10.43 -2.70 -7.81
C SER A 81 -10.66 -1.31 -7.20
N ASP A 82 -10.82 -0.30 -8.03
CA ASP A 82 -11.13 1.06 -7.57
C ASP A 82 -12.43 1.08 -6.75
N ALA A 83 -13.44 0.30 -7.15
CA ALA A 83 -14.71 0.19 -6.44
C ALA A 83 -14.53 -0.40 -5.04
N LEU A 84 -13.72 -1.47 -4.89
CA LEU A 84 -13.38 -2.06 -3.59
C LEU A 84 -12.67 -1.05 -2.69
N LEU A 85 -11.67 -0.36 -3.24
CA LEU A 85 -10.87 0.60 -2.48
C LEU A 85 -11.70 1.80 -2.02
N LEU A 86 -12.58 2.30 -2.88
CA LEU A 86 -13.48 3.42 -2.55
C LEU A 86 -14.50 3.00 -1.49
N ASP A 87 -15.16 1.86 -1.68
CA ASP A 87 -16.17 1.38 -0.73
C ASP A 87 -15.60 1.11 0.66
N ILE A 88 -14.45 0.45 0.75
CA ILE A 88 -13.77 0.24 2.04
C ILE A 88 -13.32 1.56 2.65
N ARG A 89 -12.81 2.51 1.85
CA ARG A 89 -12.46 3.85 2.37
C ARG A 89 -13.67 4.56 2.96
N GLU A 90 -14.82 4.44 2.31
CA GLU A 90 -16.03 5.11 2.73
C GLU A 90 -16.66 4.51 3.99
N ASN A 91 -16.57 3.19 4.11
CA ASN A 91 -17.17 2.41 5.18
C ASN A 91 -16.11 1.76 6.10
N TYR A 92 -14.91 2.34 6.18
CA TYR A 92 -13.75 1.73 6.84
C TYR A 92 -14.03 1.31 8.29
N ALA A 93 -14.68 2.18 9.06
CA ALA A 93 -15.03 1.89 10.44
C ALA A 93 -16.00 0.71 10.57
N ASP A 94 -16.93 0.58 9.61
CA ASP A 94 -17.94 -0.49 9.62
C ASP A 94 -17.30 -1.85 9.20
N PHE A 95 -16.39 -1.86 8.22
CA PHE A 95 -15.61 -3.07 7.88
C PHE A 95 -14.71 -3.53 9.03
N VAL A 96 -13.99 -2.61 9.68
CA VAL A 96 -13.13 -2.94 10.83
C VAL A 96 -13.96 -3.45 12.01
N GLU A 97 -15.12 -2.84 12.26
CA GLU A 97 -16.05 -3.28 13.29
C GLU A 97 -16.63 -4.67 12.99
N ALA A 98 -16.95 -4.95 11.73
CA ALA A 98 -17.34 -6.28 11.29
C ALA A 98 -16.23 -7.31 11.58
N LEU A 99 -14.98 -7.02 11.20
CA LEU A 99 -13.85 -7.92 11.48
C LEU A 99 -13.63 -8.14 12.99
N ARG A 100 -13.67 -7.06 13.78
CA ARG A 100 -13.54 -7.12 15.24
C ARG A 100 -14.59 -8.05 15.85
N THR A 101 -15.85 -7.83 15.50
CA THR A 101 -16.95 -8.65 16.02
C THR A 101 -16.95 -10.08 15.46
N SER A 102 -16.35 -10.33 14.28
CA SER A 102 -16.15 -11.70 13.78
C SER A 102 -15.19 -12.47 14.69
N LEU A 103 -14.10 -11.84 15.13
CA LEU A 103 -13.15 -12.47 16.03
C LEU A 103 -13.73 -12.70 17.44
N GLU A 104 -14.47 -11.73 17.97
CA GLU A 104 -15.10 -11.83 19.30
C GLU A 104 -16.16 -12.93 19.37
N ASP A 105 -16.97 -13.08 18.32
CA ASP A 105 -18.06 -14.06 18.27
C ASP A 105 -17.61 -15.39 17.63
N ALA A 106 -16.31 -15.57 17.35
CA ALA A 106 -15.76 -16.76 16.69
C ALA A 106 -16.44 -17.11 15.34
N ASP A 107 -16.77 -16.09 14.55
CA ASP A 107 -17.46 -16.20 13.26
C ASP A 107 -16.47 -16.57 12.13
N ALA A 108 -16.24 -17.87 11.96
CA ALA A 108 -15.34 -18.42 10.95
C ALA A 108 -15.76 -18.07 9.52
N ASP A 109 -17.06 -17.95 9.23
CA ASP A 109 -17.57 -17.72 7.87
C ASP A 109 -17.25 -16.31 7.34
N ALA A 110 -17.09 -15.34 8.23
CA ALA A 110 -16.88 -13.94 7.87
C ALA A 110 -15.42 -13.46 8.02
N VAL A 111 -14.65 -14.05 8.96
CA VAL A 111 -13.33 -13.54 9.36
C VAL A 111 -12.33 -13.53 8.19
N ALA A 112 -12.34 -14.57 7.36
CA ALA A 112 -11.43 -14.69 6.22
C ALA A 112 -11.72 -13.62 5.15
N ASP A 113 -12.98 -13.46 4.74
CA ASP A 113 -13.36 -12.51 3.68
C ASP A 113 -13.17 -11.06 4.10
N LEU A 114 -13.54 -10.72 5.33
CA LEU A 114 -13.32 -9.38 5.88
C LEU A 114 -11.84 -9.04 5.98
N SER A 115 -11.02 -9.97 6.50
CA SER A 115 -9.58 -9.75 6.65
C SER A 115 -8.87 -9.60 5.30
N ILE A 116 -9.23 -10.41 4.31
CA ILE A 116 -8.68 -10.34 2.95
C ILE A 116 -9.10 -9.04 2.24
N GLY A 117 -10.38 -8.67 2.30
CA GLY A 117 -10.89 -7.43 1.70
C GLY A 117 -10.20 -6.20 2.28
N LEU A 118 -10.14 -6.11 3.61
CA LEU A 118 -9.43 -5.05 4.33
C LEU A 118 -7.93 -5.05 4.03
N ALA A 119 -7.28 -6.20 3.94
CA ALA A 119 -5.85 -6.27 3.65
C ALA A 119 -5.48 -5.72 2.27
N ARG A 120 -6.34 -5.91 1.26
CA ARG A 120 -6.12 -5.28 -0.06
C ARG A 120 -6.18 -3.76 0.04
N PHE A 121 -7.09 -3.24 0.84
CA PHE A 121 -7.17 -1.81 1.12
C PHE A 121 -5.94 -1.31 1.89
N TRP A 122 -5.53 -2.00 2.96
CA TRP A 122 -4.36 -1.61 3.74
C TRP A 122 -3.07 -1.65 2.93
N ALA A 123 -2.91 -2.65 2.05
CA ALA A 123 -1.75 -2.75 1.17
C ALA A 123 -1.70 -1.59 0.17
N PHE A 124 -2.83 -1.26 -0.46
CA PHE A 124 -2.88 -0.17 -1.44
C PHE A 124 -2.76 1.22 -0.81
N THR A 125 -3.33 1.42 0.38
CA THR A 125 -3.29 2.71 1.10
C THR A 125 -2.10 2.84 2.05
N GLU A 126 -1.20 1.86 2.03
CA GLU A 126 0.01 1.81 2.85
C GLU A 126 -0.25 1.88 4.37
N MET A 127 -1.40 1.38 4.83
CA MET A 127 -1.77 1.29 6.25
C MET A 127 -1.17 0.03 6.92
N VAL A 128 0.14 -0.17 6.74
CA VAL A 128 0.85 -1.43 7.07
C VAL A 128 0.68 -1.84 8.53
N ALA A 129 0.98 -0.96 9.48
CA ALA A 129 0.94 -1.31 10.91
C ALA A 129 -0.46 -1.73 11.38
N SER A 130 -1.51 -1.07 10.88
CA SER A 130 -2.89 -1.45 11.18
C SER A 130 -3.25 -2.79 10.57
N GLY A 131 -2.83 -3.04 9.32
CA GLY A 131 -3.09 -4.30 8.66
C GLY A 131 -2.40 -5.48 9.33
N LEU A 132 -1.11 -5.37 9.63
CA LEU A 132 -0.36 -6.44 10.31
C LEU A 132 -0.98 -6.80 11.66
N ARG A 133 -1.35 -5.80 12.49
CA ARG A 133 -2.00 -6.05 13.78
C ARG A 133 -3.31 -6.83 13.67
N TRP A 134 -4.11 -6.58 12.64
CA TRP A 134 -5.36 -7.31 12.42
C TRP A 134 -5.10 -8.71 11.86
N LEU A 135 -4.21 -8.84 10.88
CA LEU A 135 -3.90 -10.15 10.29
C LEU A 135 -3.21 -11.08 11.29
N ASP A 136 -2.39 -10.57 12.21
CA ASP A 136 -1.81 -11.37 13.29
C ASP A 136 -2.88 -11.91 14.24
N GLN A 137 -3.89 -11.11 14.60
CA GLN A 137 -5.01 -11.57 15.41
C GLN A 137 -5.84 -12.65 14.68
N VAL A 138 -6.07 -12.46 13.37
CA VAL A 138 -6.79 -13.43 12.54
C VAL A 138 -6.00 -14.73 12.39
N LEU A 139 -4.70 -14.68 12.16
CA LEU A 139 -3.84 -15.87 12.05
C LEU A 139 -3.61 -16.58 13.39
N ALA A 140 -3.75 -15.86 14.51
CA ALA A 140 -3.76 -16.44 15.85
C ALA A 140 -5.13 -17.00 16.25
N SER A 141 -6.18 -16.73 15.46
CA SER A 141 -7.49 -17.33 15.67
C SER A 141 -7.53 -18.74 15.08
N ASP A 142 -8.09 -19.69 15.81
CA ASP A 142 -8.32 -21.06 15.33
C ASP A 142 -9.55 -21.17 14.39
N LEU A 143 -9.90 -20.06 13.71
CA LEU A 143 -11.12 -19.92 12.91
C LEU A 143 -10.91 -20.18 11.42
N LEU A 144 -9.66 -20.15 10.94
CA LEU A 144 -9.35 -20.26 9.52
C LEU A 144 -9.20 -21.73 9.10
N THR A 145 -9.76 -22.08 7.96
CA THR A 145 -9.35 -23.30 7.24
C THR A 145 -7.91 -23.16 6.72
N ASP A 146 -7.28 -24.27 6.32
CA ASP A 146 -5.91 -24.25 5.79
C ASP A 146 -5.77 -23.32 4.57
N ILE A 147 -6.75 -23.34 3.67
CA ILE A 147 -6.74 -22.49 2.47
C ILE A 147 -6.94 -21.01 2.82
N GLU A 148 -7.82 -20.69 3.76
CA GLU A 148 -8.02 -19.31 4.21
C GLU A 148 -6.78 -18.80 4.95
N ARG A 149 -6.18 -19.62 5.80
CA ARG A 149 -4.91 -19.32 6.46
C ARG A 149 -3.82 -19.02 5.45
N ALA A 150 -3.68 -19.83 4.41
CA ALA A 150 -2.72 -19.59 3.34
C ALA A 150 -2.97 -18.24 2.65
N ARG A 151 -4.21 -17.91 2.30
CA ARG A 151 -4.58 -16.61 1.69
C ARG A 151 -4.30 -15.42 2.61
N VAL A 152 -4.58 -15.55 3.91
CA VAL A 152 -4.28 -14.52 4.91
C VAL A 152 -2.76 -14.36 5.10
N LEU A 153 -1.99 -15.46 5.11
CA LEU A 153 -0.53 -15.42 5.11
C LEU A 153 0.00 -14.67 3.88
N VAL A 154 -0.54 -14.91 2.69
CA VAL A 154 -0.15 -14.13 1.49
C VAL A 154 -0.37 -12.64 1.70
N MET A 155 -1.54 -12.25 2.25
CA MET A 155 -1.82 -10.83 2.51
C MET A 155 -0.93 -10.21 3.58
N ARG A 156 -0.58 -10.97 4.64
CA ARG A 156 0.39 -10.52 5.65
C ARG A 156 1.78 -10.40 5.03
N GLY A 157 2.16 -11.33 4.17
CA GLY A 157 3.41 -11.28 3.42
C GLY A 157 3.50 -10.04 2.53
N VAL A 158 2.42 -9.72 1.80
CA VAL A 158 2.32 -8.49 0.98
C VAL A 158 2.53 -7.23 1.83
N LEU A 159 1.85 -7.13 2.99
CA LEU A 159 1.98 -5.98 3.88
C LEU A 159 3.36 -5.88 4.54
N SER A 160 4.02 -7.02 4.77
CA SER A 160 5.31 -7.09 5.44
C SER A 160 6.48 -6.79 4.50
N LEU A 161 6.27 -6.79 3.18
CA LEU A 161 7.32 -6.77 2.17
C LEU A 161 8.39 -5.67 2.37
N GLN A 162 7.97 -4.48 2.78
CA GLN A 162 8.85 -3.32 2.95
C GLN A 162 9.44 -3.23 4.37
N VAL A 163 8.73 -3.76 5.36
CA VAL A 163 9.03 -3.60 6.79
C VAL A 163 9.82 -4.78 7.39
N ASP A 164 9.55 -6.00 6.89
CA ASP A 164 10.15 -7.26 7.32
C ASP A 164 10.12 -8.25 6.14
N ALA A 165 11.18 -8.16 5.32
CA ALA A 165 11.37 -8.99 4.13
C ALA A 165 11.45 -10.49 4.47
N ASP A 166 12.03 -10.85 5.62
CA ASP A 166 12.15 -12.24 6.07
C ASP A 166 10.79 -12.81 6.51
N ALA A 167 9.98 -12.04 7.24
CA ALA A 167 8.61 -12.43 7.55
C ALA A 167 7.76 -12.54 6.28
N SER A 168 7.92 -11.59 5.35
CA SER A 168 7.24 -11.62 4.06
C SER A 168 7.55 -12.92 3.29
N GLU A 169 8.82 -13.26 3.16
CA GLU A 169 9.24 -14.48 2.46
C GLU A 169 8.70 -15.74 3.13
N ARG A 170 8.83 -15.83 4.47
CA ARG A 170 8.35 -16.98 5.24
C ARG A 170 6.86 -17.21 5.04
N ASP A 171 6.05 -16.16 5.10
CA ASP A 171 4.60 -16.27 4.92
C ASP A 171 4.21 -16.68 3.50
N LEU A 172 4.86 -16.09 2.49
CA LEU A 172 4.61 -16.40 1.09
C LEU A 172 5.01 -17.85 0.76
N GLN A 173 6.17 -18.30 1.27
CA GLN A 173 6.63 -19.68 1.10
C GLN A 173 5.75 -20.68 1.85
N ALA A 174 5.27 -20.34 3.05
CA ALA A 174 4.37 -21.21 3.82
C ALA A 174 2.99 -21.38 3.16
N ALA A 175 2.49 -20.35 2.47
CA ALA A 175 1.22 -20.42 1.76
C ALA A 175 1.31 -21.23 0.45
N LEU A 176 2.47 -21.22 -0.21
CA LEU A 176 2.67 -21.79 -1.54
C LEU A 176 2.19 -23.26 -1.70
N PRO A 177 2.62 -24.24 -0.88
CA PRO A 177 2.21 -25.63 -1.08
C PRO A 177 0.70 -25.85 -0.90
N VAL A 178 0.06 -25.10 -0.02
CA VAL A 178 -1.40 -25.18 0.19
C VAL A 178 -2.14 -24.66 -1.05
N LEU A 179 -1.68 -23.54 -1.60
CA LEU A 179 -2.28 -22.92 -2.79
C LEU A 179 -2.04 -23.75 -4.05
N GLU A 180 -0.88 -24.39 -4.18
CA GLU A 180 -0.56 -25.32 -5.27
C GLU A 180 -1.47 -26.55 -5.22
N ASN A 181 -1.64 -27.16 -4.05
CA ASN A 181 -2.53 -28.32 -3.88
C ASN A 181 -4.00 -27.97 -4.16
N ALA A 182 -4.42 -26.74 -3.83
CA ALA A 182 -5.76 -26.25 -4.11
C ALA A 182 -5.95 -25.75 -5.55
N ALA A 183 -4.89 -25.72 -6.38
CA ALA A 183 -4.88 -25.11 -7.71
C ALA A 183 -5.43 -23.66 -7.73
N ASP A 184 -5.15 -22.89 -6.68
CA ASP A 184 -5.65 -21.53 -6.52
C ASP A 184 -4.78 -20.52 -7.30
N HIS A 185 -4.94 -20.51 -8.63
CA HIS A 185 -4.14 -19.68 -9.53
C HIS A 185 -4.19 -18.18 -9.20
N THR A 186 -5.34 -17.69 -8.71
CA THR A 186 -5.53 -16.28 -8.31
C THR A 186 -4.59 -15.88 -7.18
N TRP A 187 -4.39 -16.75 -6.20
CA TRP A 187 -3.50 -16.49 -5.07
C TRP A 187 -2.05 -16.87 -5.35
N LEU A 188 -1.80 -17.91 -6.16
CA LEU A 188 -0.45 -18.22 -6.67
C LEU A 188 0.13 -17.05 -7.47
N LEU A 189 -0.69 -16.37 -8.28
CA LEU A 189 -0.30 -15.14 -8.95
C LEU A 189 0.20 -14.10 -7.95
N THR A 190 -0.57 -13.85 -6.88
CA THR A 190 -0.18 -12.89 -5.82
C THR A 190 1.14 -13.31 -5.16
N VAL A 191 1.32 -14.60 -4.86
CA VAL A 191 2.57 -15.11 -4.26
C VAL A 191 3.76 -14.82 -5.16
N HIS A 192 3.69 -15.25 -6.42
CA HIS A 192 4.80 -15.07 -7.35
C HIS A 192 5.09 -13.60 -7.67
N ALA A 193 4.06 -12.74 -7.75
CA ALA A 193 4.26 -11.30 -7.94
C ALA A 193 5.05 -10.66 -6.79
N ASN A 194 4.77 -11.06 -5.55
CA ASN A 194 5.44 -10.51 -4.37
C ASN A 194 6.82 -11.14 -4.13
N LEU A 195 7.01 -12.43 -4.44
CA LEU A 195 8.34 -13.04 -4.45
C LEU A 195 9.26 -12.41 -5.52
N ALA A 196 8.69 -11.98 -6.65
CA ALA A 196 9.44 -11.25 -7.68
C ALA A 196 9.96 -9.91 -7.14
N LEU A 197 9.10 -9.14 -6.47
CA LEU A 197 9.47 -7.86 -5.87
C LEU A 197 10.44 -8.02 -4.68
N LEU A 198 10.26 -9.06 -3.85
CA LEU A 198 11.21 -9.40 -2.79
C LEU A 198 12.60 -9.71 -3.36
N GLY A 199 12.66 -10.53 -4.41
CA GLY A 199 13.90 -10.85 -5.10
C GLY A 199 14.56 -9.60 -5.68
N LEU A 200 13.79 -8.68 -6.26
CA LEU A 200 14.29 -7.39 -6.74
C LEU A 200 14.91 -6.57 -5.59
N ASN A 201 14.17 -6.41 -4.49
CA ASN A 201 14.62 -5.65 -3.32
C ASN A 201 15.91 -6.22 -2.71
N ARG A 202 16.15 -7.53 -2.83
CA ARG A 202 17.37 -8.21 -2.36
C ARG A 202 18.47 -8.35 -3.41
N GLY A 203 18.26 -7.82 -4.63
CA GLY A 203 19.19 -8.02 -5.74
C GLY A 203 19.29 -9.46 -6.25
N GLN A 204 18.37 -10.34 -5.87
CA GLN A 204 18.28 -11.75 -6.30
C GLN A 204 17.57 -11.85 -7.66
N LEU A 205 18.16 -11.22 -8.68
CA LEU A 205 17.49 -10.97 -9.96
C LEU A 205 17.05 -12.25 -10.68
N ASP A 206 17.80 -13.35 -10.61
CA ASP A 206 17.42 -14.62 -11.25
C ASP A 206 16.13 -15.22 -10.64
N SER A 207 16.01 -15.18 -9.31
CA SER A 207 14.81 -15.63 -8.61
C SER A 207 13.63 -14.71 -8.89
N ALA A 208 13.91 -13.40 -8.88
CA ALA A 208 12.93 -12.38 -9.21
C ALA A 208 12.35 -12.59 -10.62
N MET A 209 13.20 -12.84 -11.60
CA MET A 209 12.81 -13.09 -13.00
C MET A 209 11.90 -14.31 -13.12
N ARG A 210 12.27 -15.44 -12.51
CA ARG A 210 11.46 -16.68 -12.57
C ARG A 210 10.07 -16.48 -11.96
N SER A 211 10.02 -15.84 -10.78
CA SER A 211 8.77 -15.52 -10.10
C SER A 211 7.92 -14.52 -10.90
N GLY A 212 8.52 -13.46 -11.44
CA GLY A 212 7.82 -12.47 -12.26
C GLY A 212 7.21 -13.09 -13.53
N GLN A 213 7.98 -13.91 -14.25
CA GLN A 213 7.48 -14.64 -15.42
C GLN A 213 6.36 -15.62 -15.05
N ARG A 214 6.42 -16.28 -13.89
CA ARG A 214 5.34 -17.17 -13.43
C ARG A 214 4.07 -16.39 -13.11
N ALA A 215 4.18 -15.23 -12.45
CA ALA A 215 3.04 -14.37 -12.15
C ALA A 215 2.35 -13.87 -13.43
N VAL A 216 3.12 -13.42 -14.43
CA VAL A 216 2.58 -12.98 -15.73
C VAL A 216 1.87 -14.12 -16.47
N ARG A 217 2.47 -15.32 -16.51
CA ARG A 217 1.81 -16.50 -17.13
C ARG A 217 0.49 -16.83 -16.47
N LEU A 218 0.45 -16.87 -15.13
CA LEU A 218 -0.78 -17.14 -14.39
C LEU A 218 -1.86 -16.07 -14.66
N ALA A 219 -1.47 -14.81 -14.76
CA ALA A 219 -2.39 -13.73 -15.08
C ALA A 219 -2.98 -13.89 -16.50
N GLN A 220 -2.13 -14.21 -17.48
CA GLN A 220 -2.53 -14.40 -18.87
C GLN A 220 -3.44 -15.63 -19.06
N GLU A 221 -3.07 -16.77 -18.47
CA GLU A 221 -3.84 -18.01 -18.53
C GLU A 221 -5.25 -17.85 -17.92
N ALA A 222 -5.38 -17.03 -16.87
CA ALA A 222 -6.64 -16.75 -16.20
C ALA A 222 -7.44 -15.58 -16.80
N GLY A 223 -6.86 -14.80 -17.71
CA GLY A 223 -7.44 -13.52 -18.15
C GLY A 223 -7.61 -12.53 -16.98
N ASP A 224 -6.71 -12.57 -15.99
CA ASP A 224 -6.81 -11.80 -14.76
C ASP A 224 -6.46 -10.32 -15.02
N PRO A 225 -7.30 -9.35 -14.58
CA PRO A 225 -7.03 -7.92 -14.79
C PRO A 225 -5.73 -7.42 -14.15
N ARG A 226 -5.13 -8.19 -13.23
CA ARG A 226 -3.82 -7.92 -12.64
C ARG A 226 -2.64 -8.22 -13.58
N GLU A 227 -2.87 -8.66 -14.82
CA GLU A 227 -1.82 -8.81 -15.84
C GLU A 227 -1.01 -7.51 -15.97
N ALA A 228 -1.66 -6.34 -15.93
CA ALA A 228 -1.01 -5.03 -15.99
C ALA A 228 0.05 -4.87 -14.88
N ASP A 229 -0.36 -5.10 -13.62
CA ASP A 229 0.50 -4.99 -12.44
C ASP A 229 1.69 -5.95 -12.54
N THR A 230 1.42 -7.24 -12.79
CA THR A 230 2.47 -8.27 -12.86
C THR A 230 3.45 -8.05 -14.02
N THR A 231 2.96 -7.60 -15.17
CA THR A 231 3.80 -7.30 -16.34
C THR A 231 4.67 -6.06 -16.08
N SER A 232 4.15 -5.05 -15.38
CA SER A 232 4.96 -3.89 -14.97
C SER A 232 6.07 -4.25 -13.98
N GLY A 233 5.78 -5.16 -13.03
CA GLY A 233 6.79 -5.68 -12.10
C GLY A 233 7.86 -6.51 -12.82
N LEU A 234 7.47 -7.33 -13.80
CA LEU A 234 8.42 -8.06 -14.65
C LEU A 234 9.28 -7.11 -15.48
N ALA A 235 8.68 -6.07 -16.08
CA ALA A 235 9.40 -5.06 -16.85
C ALA A 235 10.49 -4.36 -16.02
N LEU A 236 10.18 -4.06 -14.75
CA LEU A 236 11.14 -3.48 -13.81
C LEU A 236 12.33 -4.43 -13.50
N ILE A 237 12.07 -5.73 -13.38
CA ILE A 237 13.14 -6.72 -13.18
C ILE A 237 13.97 -6.88 -14.46
N GLN A 238 13.31 -6.91 -15.62
CA GLN A 238 13.96 -7.01 -16.93
C GLN A 238 14.84 -5.80 -17.22
N SER A 239 14.47 -4.57 -16.83
CA SER A 239 15.32 -3.41 -17.10
C SER A 239 16.71 -3.50 -16.47
N ILE A 240 16.87 -4.31 -15.42
CA ILE A 240 18.16 -4.58 -14.77
C ILE A 240 18.79 -5.88 -15.29
N HIS A 241 18.02 -6.97 -15.35
CA HIS A 241 18.53 -8.32 -15.65
C HIS A 241 18.65 -8.60 -17.16
N ALA A 242 17.62 -8.23 -17.92
CA ALA A 242 17.47 -8.55 -19.34
C ALA A 242 16.90 -7.32 -20.10
N PRO A 243 17.69 -6.24 -20.22
CA PRO A 243 17.19 -4.94 -20.67
C PRO A 243 16.61 -4.97 -22.10
N ASP A 244 17.07 -5.89 -22.95
CA ASP A 244 16.55 -6.07 -24.31
C ASP A 244 15.10 -6.57 -24.34
N GLU A 245 14.64 -7.26 -23.29
CA GLU A 245 13.27 -7.78 -23.19
C GLU A 245 12.30 -6.76 -22.57
N ALA A 246 12.82 -5.82 -21.76
CA ALA A 246 12.00 -4.88 -20.99
C ALA A 246 11.04 -4.04 -21.86
N PRO A 247 11.44 -3.47 -23.01
CA PRO A 247 10.55 -2.62 -23.82
C PRO A 247 9.24 -3.29 -24.26
N THR A 248 9.25 -4.61 -24.48
CA THR A 248 8.04 -5.37 -24.82
C THR A 248 7.07 -5.41 -23.63
N SER A 249 7.58 -5.74 -22.45
CA SER A 249 6.81 -5.79 -21.21
C SER A 249 6.29 -4.42 -20.80
N ILE A 250 7.12 -3.38 -20.92
CA ILE A 250 6.74 -1.98 -20.65
C ILE A 250 5.53 -1.59 -21.49
N ARG A 251 5.60 -1.81 -22.82
CA ARG A 251 4.52 -1.46 -23.74
C ARG A 251 3.23 -2.22 -23.44
N ARG A 252 3.33 -3.52 -23.15
CA ARG A 252 2.18 -4.37 -22.81
C ARG A 252 1.52 -3.92 -21.51
N ALA A 253 2.31 -3.70 -20.46
CA ALA A 253 1.81 -3.26 -19.17
C ALA A 253 1.11 -1.90 -19.26
N TRP A 254 1.70 -0.94 -20.00
CA TRP A 254 1.12 0.38 -20.17
C TRP A 254 -0.20 0.36 -20.95
N LEU A 255 -0.27 -0.42 -22.03
CA LEU A 255 -1.52 -0.62 -22.80
C LEU A 255 -2.63 -1.16 -21.90
N LEU A 256 -2.35 -2.23 -21.15
CA LEU A 256 -3.30 -2.83 -20.23
C LEU A 256 -3.76 -1.86 -19.14
N ALA A 257 -2.84 -1.05 -18.60
CA ALA A 257 -3.17 -0.07 -17.58
C ALA A 257 -4.16 0.99 -18.10
N ILE A 258 -3.93 1.52 -19.30
CA ILE A 258 -4.84 2.48 -19.94
C ILE A 258 -6.21 1.85 -20.24
N GLU A 259 -6.22 0.62 -20.77
CA GLU A 259 -7.46 -0.10 -21.08
C GLU A 259 -8.30 -0.41 -19.83
N SER A 260 -7.65 -0.68 -18.70
CA SER A 260 -8.33 -0.99 -17.43
C SER A 260 -9.17 0.18 -16.89
N ARG A 261 -8.82 1.42 -17.23
CA ARG A 261 -9.37 2.67 -16.67
C ARG A 261 -9.36 2.72 -15.13
N SER A 262 -8.55 1.89 -14.48
CA SER A 262 -8.37 1.90 -13.02
C SER A 262 -7.27 2.87 -12.63
N ALA A 263 -7.60 3.85 -11.79
CA ALA A 263 -6.63 4.79 -11.24
C ALA A 263 -5.58 4.07 -10.37
N ALA A 264 -6.00 3.05 -9.63
CA ALA A 264 -5.12 2.26 -8.78
C ALA A 264 -4.11 1.42 -9.59
N THR A 265 -4.56 0.78 -10.67
CA THR A 265 -3.70 0.04 -11.60
C THR A 265 -2.77 1.00 -12.35
N LEU A 266 -3.29 2.13 -12.84
CA LEU A 266 -2.49 3.12 -13.53
C LEU A 266 -1.35 3.67 -12.66
N GLY A 267 -1.63 4.00 -11.39
CA GLY A 267 -0.60 4.47 -10.46
C GLY A 267 0.49 3.42 -10.24
N THR A 268 0.12 2.16 -9.98
CA THR A 268 1.06 1.06 -9.75
C THR A 268 1.95 0.80 -10.98
N VAL A 269 1.33 0.74 -12.17
CA VAL A 269 2.06 0.51 -13.42
C VAL A 269 2.96 1.70 -13.75
N ALA A 270 2.47 2.93 -13.64
CA ALA A 270 3.28 4.12 -13.90
C ALA A 270 4.52 4.19 -12.99
N ASN A 271 4.39 3.81 -11.71
CA ASN A 271 5.52 3.71 -10.79
C ASN A 271 6.60 2.73 -11.27
N ASN A 272 6.20 1.49 -11.56
CA ASN A 272 7.15 0.46 -11.95
C ASN A 272 7.80 0.75 -13.31
N LEU A 273 7.01 1.24 -14.26
CA LEU A 273 7.50 1.58 -15.59
C LEU A 273 8.38 2.83 -15.59
N PHE A 274 8.12 3.82 -14.71
CA PHE A 274 9.04 4.95 -14.51
C PHE A 274 10.42 4.45 -14.09
N LEU A 275 10.49 3.57 -13.08
CA LEU A 275 11.74 3.01 -12.59
C LEU A 275 12.44 2.18 -13.68
N ALA A 276 11.66 1.44 -14.48
CA ALA A 276 12.18 0.63 -15.59
C ALA A 276 12.80 1.51 -16.70
N GLU A 277 12.06 2.50 -17.20
CA GLU A 277 12.53 3.39 -18.27
C GLU A 277 13.72 4.25 -17.82
N ALA A 278 13.69 4.76 -16.59
CA ALA A 278 14.83 5.47 -16.00
C ALA A 278 16.09 4.59 -15.94
N GLN A 279 15.93 3.30 -15.62
CA GLN A 279 17.03 2.33 -15.61
C GLN A 279 17.56 2.01 -17.02
N LEU A 280 16.70 2.04 -18.04
CA LEU A 280 17.10 1.92 -19.45
C LEU A 280 17.71 3.22 -20.01
N GLY A 281 17.63 4.32 -19.26
CA GLY A 281 18.13 5.64 -19.64
C GLY A 281 17.15 6.50 -20.45
N ASP A 282 15.93 6.02 -20.71
CA ASP A 282 14.88 6.79 -21.40
C ASP A 282 14.07 7.61 -20.39
N TRP A 283 14.69 8.68 -19.89
CA TRP A 283 14.03 9.60 -18.96
C TRP A 283 12.83 10.32 -19.55
N ALA A 284 12.80 10.53 -20.88
CA ALA A 284 11.66 11.16 -21.53
C ALA A 284 10.43 10.25 -21.46
N ALA A 285 10.60 8.96 -21.74
CA ALA A 285 9.55 7.96 -21.57
C ALA A 285 9.12 7.82 -20.09
N ALA A 286 10.09 7.76 -19.17
CA ALA A 286 9.82 7.70 -17.73
C ALA A 286 8.94 8.88 -17.27
N GLU A 287 9.31 10.11 -17.65
CA GLU A 287 8.56 11.32 -17.29
C GLU A 287 7.13 11.32 -17.84
N ALA A 288 6.96 10.92 -19.12
CA ALA A 288 5.65 10.86 -19.76
C ALA A 288 4.69 9.88 -19.07
N LEU A 289 5.18 8.76 -18.53
CA LEU A 289 4.38 7.78 -17.79
C LEU A 289 3.80 8.39 -16.50
N VAL A 290 4.63 9.11 -15.73
CA VAL A 290 4.19 9.75 -14.49
C VAL A 290 3.22 10.90 -14.78
N GLU A 291 3.50 11.71 -15.81
CA GLU A 291 2.60 12.80 -16.22
C GLU A 291 1.23 12.27 -16.65
N ALA A 292 1.19 11.22 -17.47
CA ALA A 292 -0.07 10.60 -17.89
C ALA A 292 -0.87 10.02 -16.70
N ALA A 293 -0.20 9.51 -15.66
CA ALA A 293 -0.84 9.08 -14.43
C ALA A 293 -1.37 10.28 -13.60
N GLU A 294 -0.59 11.35 -13.49
CA GLU A 294 -0.97 12.59 -12.78
C GLU A 294 -2.22 13.26 -13.39
N GLU A 295 -2.42 13.18 -14.71
CA GLU A 295 -3.62 13.69 -15.38
C GLU A 295 -4.91 12.96 -14.99
N ARG A 296 -4.80 11.71 -14.55
CA ARG A 296 -5.93 10.79 -14.32
C ARG A 296 -6.19 10.50 -12.85
N ILE A 297 -5.19 10.73 -12.00
CA ILE A 297 -5.27 10.50 -10.55
C ILE A 297 -5.38 11.85 -9.84
N ALA A 298 -6.46 12.07 -9.09
CA ALA A 298 -6.64 13.32 -8.38
C ALA A 298 -5.50 13.56 -7.37
N PRO A 299 -5.04 14.81 -7.16
CA PRO A 299 -3.87 15.09 -6.29
C PRO A 299 -3.99 14.60 -4.84
N HIS A 300 -5.21 14.48 -4.32
CA HIS A 300 -5.49 13.98 -2.97
C HIS A 300 -5.58 12.46 -2.89
N GLU A 301 -5.63 11.79 -4.05
CA GLU A 301 -5.69 10.33 -4.20
C GLU A 301 -4.34 9.74 -4.67
N THR A 302 -3.36 10.59 -4.97
CA THR A 302 -2.02 10.18 -5.40
C THR A 302 -1.34 9.31 -4.33
N PRO A 303 -1.04 8.03 -4.61
CA PRO A 303 -0.35 7.15 -3.68
C PRO A 303 1.06 7.61 -3.34
N LEU A 304 1.59 7.25 -2.15
CA LEU A 304 2.90 7.73 -1.70
C LEU A 304 4.03 7.19 -2.58
N PHE A 305 3.94 5.94 -3.07
CA PHE A 305 4.90 5.41 -4.04
C PHE A 305 4.97 6.23 -5.34
N LEU A 306 3.85 6.79 -5.82
CA LEU A 306 3.87 7.64 -7.02
C LEU A 306 4.50 9.02 -6.69
N ILE A 307 4.33 9.51 -5.47
CA ILE A 307 5.01 10.72 -4.98
C ILE A 307 6.53 10.49 -4.85
N LEU A 308 6.95 9.26 -4.54
CA LEU A 308 8.36 8.88 -4.44
C LEU A 308 9.06 9.03 -5.79
N VAL A 309 8.51 8.44 -6.85
CA VAL A 309 9.07 8.59 -8.21
C VAL A 309 8.96 10.01 -8.75
N GLN A 310 7.93 10.78 -8.37
CA GLN A 310 7.88 12.23 -8.64
C GLN A 310 9.07 12.96 -8.00
N GLY A 311 9.48 12.58 -6.78
CA GLY A 311 10.65 13.16 -6.11
C GLY A 311 11.94 12.90 -6.89
N TRP A 312 12.14 11.67 -7.35
CA TRP A 312 13.28 11.31 -8.21
C TRP A 312 13.26 12.02 -9.56
N ARG A 313 12.08 12.16 -10.18
CA ARG A 313 11.90 12.95 -11.41
C ARG A 313 12.35 14.40 -11.23
N GLU A 314 11.96 15.05 -10.12
CA GLU A 314 12.37 16.44 -9.88
C GLU A 314 13.89 16.57 -9.64
N LEU A 315 14.55 15.55 -9.06
CA LEU A 315 16.02 15.51 -8.99
C LEU A 315 16.66 15.43 -10.38
N HIS A 316 16.15 14.54 -11.25
CA HIS A 316 16.60 14.44 -12.63
C HIS A 316 16.46 15.77 -13.38
N ARG A 317 15.35 16.49 -13.14
CA ARG A 317 15.09 17.85 -13.69
C ARG A 317 15.91 18.96 -13.04
N SER A 318 16.86 18.64 -12.15
CA SER A 318 17.65 19.62 -11.40
C SER A 318 16.80 20.61 -10.58
N ARG A 319 15.71 20.12 -9.97
CA ARG A 319 14.79 20.88 -9.11
C ARG A 319 14.80 20.34 -7.67
N PRO A 320 15.91 20.47 -6.95
CA PRO A 320 16.09 19.80 -5.67
C PRO A 320 15.13 20.28 -4.57
N GLU A 321 14.63 21.51 -4.59
CA GLU A 321 13.61 21.99 -3.64
C GLU A 321 12.26 21.30 -3.87
N ALA A 322 11.90 21.08 -5.13
CA ALA A 322 10.67 20.37 -5.47
C ALA A 322 10.78 18.89 -5.10
N ALA A 323 11.95 18.28 -5.33
CA ALA A 323 12.23 16.92 -4.90
C ALA A 323 12.15 16.77 -3.37
N LEU A 324 12.79 17.66 -2.60
CA LEU A 324 12.77 17.61 -1.14
C LEU A 324 11.34 17.70 -0.59
N ARG A 325 10.50 18.59 -1.15
CA ARG A 325 9.08 18.69 -0.77
C ARG A 325 8.33 17.36 -0.92
N ARG A 326 8.62 16.61 -2.00
CA ARG A 326 7.99 15.29 -2.25
C ARG A 326 8.47 14.26 -1.24
N PHE A 327 9.78 14.13 -1.02
CA PHE A 327 10.32 13.21 -0.02
C PHE A 327 9.85 13.55 1.40
N ALA A 328 9.80 14.84 1.77
CA ALA A 328 9.31 15.30 3.07
C ALA A 328 7.82 15.01 3.29
N LYS A 329 7.00 15.08 2.23
CA LYS A 329 5.59 14.65 2.32
C LYS A 329 5.48 13.18 2.70
N ILE A 330 6.32 12.31 2.14
CA ILE A 330 6.34 10.88 2.46
C ILE A 330 6.89 10.65 3.87
N ALA A 331 7.99 11.34 4.24
CA ALA A 331 8.58 11.26 5.57
C ALA A 331 7.58 11.66 6.68
N ARG A 332 6.77 12.71 6.46
CA ARG A 332 5.68 13.10 7.39
C ARG A 332 4.62 12.02 7.53
N ALA A 333 4.24 11.36 6.44
CA ALA A 333 3.23 10.30 6.48
C ALA A 333 3.72 9.05 7.23
N GLY A 334 5.02 8.78 7.22
CA GLY A 334 5.65 7.63 7.89
C GLY A 334 6.34 7.93 9.23
N GLN A 335 6.27 9.16 9.76
CA GLN A 335 7.10 9.59 10.90
C GLN A 335 6.90 8.77 12.19
N ASP A 336 5.71 8.19 12.37
CA ASP A 336 5.34 7.39 13.55
C ASP A 336 5.55 5.88 13.33
N SER A 337 6.04 5.50 12.14
CA SER A 337 6.32 4.11 11.77
C SER A 337 7.81 3.79 11.89
N PRO A 338 8.19 2.55 12.21
CA PRO A 338 9.58 2.10 12.06
C PRO A 338 10.08 2.32 10.63
N ALA A 339 11.36 2.63 10.47
CA ALA A 339 11.97 2.74 9.15
C ALA A 339 11.92 1.40 8.41
N ASP A 340 11.52 1.50 7.15
CA ASP A 340 11.33 0.41 6.20
C ASP A 340 12.14 0.68 4.92
N ALA A 341 12.15 -0.26 3.98
CA ALA A 341 12.94 -0.14 2.74
C ALA A 341 12.57 1.12 1.94
N LYS A 342 11.27 1.46 1.87
CA LYS A 342 10.77 2.70 1.26
C LYS A 342 11.29 3.95 1.98
N SER A 343 11.30 3.97 3.31
CA SER A 343 11.84 5.10 4.09
C SER A 343 13.32 5.30 3.81
N ALA A 344 14.08 4.21 3.70
CA ALA A 344 15.50 4.26 3.33
C ALA A 344 15.69 4.92 1.94
N GLU A 345 14.86 4.56 0.96
CA GLU A 345 14.85 5.19 -0.37
C GLU A 345 14.46 6.69 -0.31
N VAL A 346 13.43 7.03 0.48
CA VAL A 346 13.01 8.43 0.72
C VAL A 346 14.15 9.26 1.28
N TYR A 347 14.88 8.73 2.27
CA TYR A 347 16.01 9.44 2.89
C TYR A 347 17.21 9.52 1.95
N ALA A 348 17.45 8.51 1.12
CA ALA A 348 18.48 8.56 0.07
C ALA A 348 18.18 9.69 -0.92
N GLY A 349 16.95 9.74 -1.46
CA GLY A 349 16.52 10.80 -2.38
C GLY A 349 16.55 12.19 -1.75
N ALA A 350 16.07 12.33 -0.51
CA ALA A 350 16.17 13.59 0.22
C ALA A 350 17.62 14.01 0.48
N GLY A 351 18.51 13.06 0.79
CA GLY A 351 19.95 13.28 0.90
C GLY A 351 20.56 13.85 -0.37
N CYS A 352 20.21 13.28 -1.53
CA CYS A 352 20.64 13.78 -2.83
C CYS A 352 20.12 15.21 -3.08
N ALA A 353 18.86 15.49 -2.74
CA ALA A 353 18.29 16.84 -2.84
C ALA A 353 19.04 17.85 -1.96
N LEU A 354 19.32 17.49 -0.71
CA LEU A 354 20.08 18.33 0.22
C LEU A 354 21.53 18.55 -0.24
N ALA A 355 22.16 17.55 -0.84
CA ALA A 355 23.50 17.69 -1.41
C ALA A 355 23.52 18.70 -2.55
N ALA A 356 22.56 18.62 -3.48
CA ALA A 356 22.40 19.57 -4.58
C ALA A 356 22.13 21.01 -4.09
N LEU A 357 21.42 21.17 -2.96
CA LEU A 357 21.18 22.46 -2.30
C LEU A 357 22.38 22.97 -1.49
N GLY A 358 23.44 22.18 -1.34
CA GLY A 358 24.57 22.52 -0.48
C GLY A 358 24.23 22.54 1.01
N HIS A 359 23.15 21.88 1.44
CA HIS A 359 22.70 21.88 2.83
C HIS A 359 23.69 21.15 3.77
N PRO A 360 23.96 21.65 4.99
CA PRO A 360 24.93 21.05 5.91
C PRO A 360 24.54 19.64 6.37
N LEU A 361 23.24 19.34 6.47
CA LEU A 361 22.75 18.01 6.87
C LEU A 361 22.71 16.98 5.72
N ALA A 362 23.19 17.31 4.52
CA ALA A 362 23.20 16.38 3.39
C ALA A 362 24.02 15.11 3.70
N ARG A 363 25.26 15.26 4.18
CA ARG A 363 26.15 14.12 4.45
C ARG A 363 25.61 13.19 5.55
N PRO A 364 25.20 13.68 6.74
CA PRO A 364 24.59 12.82 7.75
C PRO A 364 23.35 12.06 7.25
N LEU A 365 22.53 12.70 6.41
CA LEU A 365 21.34 12.06 5.85
C LEU A 365 21.71 10.96 4.85
N LEU A 366 22.66 11.21 3.95
CA LEU A 366 23.13 10.23 2.97
C LEU A 366 23.77 9.00 3.62
N GLU A 367 24.63 9.19 4.62
CA GLU A 367 25.26 8.07 5.35
C GLU A 367 24.24 7.30 6.19
N GLY A 368 23.27 8.00 6.80
CA GLY A 368 22.18 7.36 7.52
C GLY A 368 21.28 6.53 6.59
N ALA A 369 20.96 7.05 5.40
CA ALA A 369 20.18 6.33 4.40
C ALA A 369 20.91 5.08 3.90
N ALA A 370 22.22 5.19 3.57
CA ALA A 370 23.04 4.05 3.19
C ALA A 370 23.07 2.97 4.30
N ALA A 371 23.27 3.38 5.56
CA ALA A 371 23.22 2.44 6.67
C ALA A 371 21.85 1.78 6.86
N LEU A 372 20.75 2.46 6.58
CA LEU A 372 19.42 1.83 6.59
C LEU A 372 19.25 0.83 5.45
N ILE A 373 19.70 1.16 4.24
CA ILE A 373 19.69 0.25 3.09
C ILE A 373 20.41 -1.06 3.45
N ASP A 374 21.61 -0.96 4.04
CA ASP A 374 22.40 -2.12 4.45
C ASP A 374 21.74 -2.90 5.60
N ARG A 375 21.22 -2.22 6.63
CA ARG A 375 20.58 -2.87 7.79
C ARG A 375 19.27 -3.58 7.47
N LEU A 376 18.57 -3.10 6.46
CA LEU A 376 17.29 -3.66 6.01
C LEU A 376 17.47 -4.71 4.90
N ASP A 377 18.72 -5.02 4.52
CA ASP A 377 19.05 -5.94 3.43
C ASP A 377 18.24 -5.64 2.16
N THR A 378 18.19 -4.35 1.80
CA THR A 378 17.41 -3.85 0.66
C THR A 378 18.30 -3.19 -0.38
N SER A 379 17.76 -2.97 -1.56
CA SER A 379 18.44 -2.41 -2.72
C SER A 379 17.59 -1.33 -3.35
N VAL A 380 18.26 -0.26 -3.77
CA VAL A 380 17.71 0.76 -4.67
C VAL A 380 18.12 0.46 -6.11
N MET A 381 17.44 1.07 -7.07
CA MET A 381 17.77 0.93 -8.49
C MET A 381 19.24 1.32 -8.75
N PRO A 382 19.95 0.66 -9.68
CA PRO A 382 21.34 0.99 -10.00
C PRO A 382 21.57 2.49 -10.27
N TRP A 383 20.67 3.16 -10.99
CA TRP A 383 20.77 4.61 -11.24
C TRP A 383 20.56 5.46 -9.96
N GLN A 384 19.72 5.02 -9.02
CA GLN A 384 19.55 5.69 -7.72
C GLN A 384 20.81 5.56 -6.87
N ARG A 385 21.44 4.37 -6.89
CA ARG A 385 22.71 4.11 -6.20
C ARG A 385 23.82 5.02 -6.74
N GLN A 386 23.91 5.17 -8.06
CA GLN A 386 24.87 6.10 -8.68
C GLN A 386 24.67 7.54 -8.19
N LEU A 387 23.43 8.04 -8.18
CA LEU A 387 23.13 9.39 -7.67
C LEU A 387 23.49 9.54 -6.18
N LEU A 388 23.25 8.51 -5.37
CA LEU A 388 23.62 8.50 -3.97
C LEU A 388 25.14 8.59 -3.77
N ASP A 389 25.90 7.82 -4.55
CA ASP A 389 27.36 7.81 -4.48
C ASP A 389 27.96 9.14 -4.95
N ASP A 390 27.42 9.75 -6.01
CA ASP A 390 27.83 11.07 -6.49
C ASP A 390 27.54 12.17 -5.44
N ALA A 391 26.36 12.12 -4.81
CA ALA A 391 25.98 13.04 -3.74
C ALA A 391 26.91 12.90 -2.52
N ARG A 392 27.29 11.66 -2.14
CA ARG A 392 28.25 11.42 -1.05
C ARG A 392 29.64 11.94 -1.40
N ALA A 393 30.12 11.72 -2.62
CA ALA A 393 31.40 12.25 -3.08
C ALA A 393 31.44 13.78 -3.03
N SER A 394 30.37 14.45 -3.47
CA SER A 394 30.28 15.93 -3.45
C SER A 394 30.30 16.54 -2.05
N THR A 395 29.92 15.78 -1.02
CA THR A 395 29.83 16.24 0.38
C THR A 395 31.01 15.79 1.25
N ALA A 396 31.97 15.03 0.70
CA ALA A 396 33.08 14.42 1.41
C ALA A 396 34.02 15.40 2.16
N ALA A 397 34.08 16.66 1.73
CA ALA A 397 34.90 17.69 2.39
C ALA A 397 34.27 18.26 3.68
N ARG A 398 33.00 17.96 3.98
CA ARG A 398 32.22 18.62 5.05
C ARG A 398 32.34 17.99 6.44
N GLY A 399 33.46 17.32 6.74
CA GLY A 399 33.75 16.71 8.06
C GLY A 399 33.36 15.23 8.15
N ALA A 400 34.00 14.49 9.08
CA ALA A 400 33.82 13.04 9.23
C ALA A 400 32.38 12.68 9.64
N PRO A 401 31.83 11.55 9.14
CA PRO A 401 30.49 11.11 9.52
C PRO A 401 30.45 10.77 11.02
N GLU A 402 29.35 11.15 11.69
CA GLU A 402 29.11 10.71 13.06
C GLU A 402 28.88 9.19 13.10
N PRO A 403 29.39 8.49 14.14
CA PRO A 403 29.17 7.06 14.27
C PRO A 403 27.68 6.72 14.43
N LEU A 404 27.18 5.81 13.59
CA LEU A 404 25.79 5.35 13.57
C LEU A 404 25.58 4.17 14.51
N ALA A 405 25.74 4.37 15.83
CA ALA A 405 25.57 3.30 16.83
C ALA A 405 24.09 3.02 17.22
N GLU A 406 23.16 3.84 16.73
CA GLU A 406 21.73 3.78 17.05
C GLU A 406 21.04 2.56 16.42
N THR A 407 19.91 2.12 16.97
CA THR A 407 19.06 1.09 16.36
C THR A 407 18.42 1.58 15.06
N THR A 408 17.95 0.67 14.19
CA THR A 408 17.27 1.02 12.92
C THR A 408 16.08 1.96 13.12
N SER A 409 15.26 1.75 14.15
CA SER A 409 14.11 2.60 14.45
C SER A 409 14.53 4.02 14.88
N VAL A 410 15.53 4.14 15.76
CA VAL A 410 16.02 5.45 16.23
C VAL A 410 16.66 6.23 15.08
N LEU A 411 17.47 5.55 14.27
CA LEU A 411 18.07 6.13 13.08
C LEU A 411 16.98 6.64 12.11
N GLY A 412 15.99 5.80 11.81
CA GLY A 412 14.84 6.17 10.98
C GLY A 412 14.14 7.45 11.43
N ALA A 413 13.74 7.51 12.70
CA ALA A 413 13.07 8.68 13.29
C ALA A 413 13.95 9.93 13.27
N ARG A 414 15.28 9.79 13.39
CA ARG A 414 16.22 10.89 13.24
C ARG A 414 16.29 11.41 11.81
N LEU A 415 16.40 10.53 10.82
CA LEU A 415 16.46 10.91 9.41
C LEU A 415 15.13 11.53 8.94
N ALA A 416 13.98 10.99 9.38
CA ALA A 416 12.68 11.58 9.14
C ALA A 416 12.63 13.05 9.59
N ARG A 417 13.06 13.34 10.83
CA ARG A 417 13.11 14.71 11.36
C ARG A 417 14.00 15.62 10.53
N ILE A 418 15.19 15.16 10.15
CA ILE A 418 16.11 15.93 9.29
C ILE A 418 15.41 16.36 7.99
N VAL A 419 14.74 15.42 7.31
CA VAL A 419 14.05 15.71 6.05
C VAL A 419 12.88 16.68 6.25
N ILE A 420 12.06 16.46 7.29
CA ILE A 420 10.89 17.28 7.58
C ILE A 420 11.28 18.71 7.96
N ASP A 421 12.31 18.87 8.79
CA ASP A 421 12.76 20.18 9.25
C ASP A 421 13.49 20.95 8.15
N ALA A 422 14.25 20.27 7.29
CA ALA A 422 14.87 20.92 6.12
C ALA A 422 13.80 21.47 5.14
N ASP A 423 12.71 20.73 4.91
CA ASP A 423 11.59 21.19 4.09
C ASP A 423 10.85 22.41 4.71
N ARG A 424 10.65 22.40 6.04
CA ARG A 424 10.08 23.53 6.78
C ARG A 424 10.94 24.79 6.66
N GLN A 425 12.26 24.65 6.80
CA GLN A 425 13.21 25.75 6.66
C GLN A 425 13.17 26.37 5.26
N LEU A 426 13.08 25.55 4.20
CA LEU A 426 12.98 26.05 2.82
C LEU A 426 11.65 26.74 2.51
N THR A 427 10.57 26.37 3.20
CA THR A 427 9.22 26.91 2.97
C THR A 427 8.86 28.09 3.88
N GLY A 428 9.74 28.46 4.82
CA GLY A 428 9.50 29.55 5.77
C GLY A 428 8.43 29.23 6.82
N GLN A 429 8.09 27.95 6.99
CA GLN A 429 7.16 27.47 8.02
C GLN A 429 7.99 27.11 9.27
N VAL A 430 8.28 28.10 10.12
CA VAL A 430 8.95 27.89 11.43
C VAL A 430 7.95 27.51 12.49
#